data_AF-A0A5B8UU21-F1
#
_entry.id   AF-A0A5B8UU21-F1
#
_cell.length_a   1.000
_cell.length_b   1.000
_cell.length_c   1.000
_cell.angle_alpha   90.00
_cell.angle_beta   90.00
_cell.angle_gamma   90.00
#
_symmetry.space_group_name_H-M   'P 1'
#
loop_
_entity.id
_entity.type
_entity.pdbx_description
1 polymer ?
#
loop_
_entity_poly.entity_id
_entity_poly.type
_entity_poly.pdbx_seq_one_letter_code
_entity_poly.pdbx_strand_id
1 'polypeptide(L)'
;MKIQEMFDALGLTIETVNQLIADMKLYNFQHPEKPMSLINLDADIDTVAMSQMPLIGRAIAKERGREFLDEEKKQPLHFDTNAMRYGFLEVAKYYDTEHLFQ
;
A
#
# COMPACT_ATOMS: atom_id res chain seq x y z
N MET A 1 -13.91 -5.74 6.22
CA MET A 1 -13.51 -4.31 6.13
C MET A 1 -13.27 -3.98 4.66
N LYS A 2 -13.76 -2.84 4.20
CA LYS A 2 -13.53 -2.33 2.85
C LYS A 2 -12.16 -1.65 2.75
N ILE A 3 -11.60 -1.59 1.53
CA ILE A 3 -10.31 -0.91 1.29
C ILE A 3 -10.40 0.58 1.68
N GLN A 4 -11.53 1.25 1.39
CA GLN A 4 -11.75 2.63 1.81
C GLN A 4 -11.61 2.80 3.33
N GLU A 5 -12.30 1.96 4.11
CA GLU A 5 -12.26 2.00 5.58
C GLU A 5 -10.84 1.78 6.12
N MET A 6 -10.08 0.87 5.50
CA MET A 6 -8.68 0.63 5.85
C MET A 6 -7.82 1.87 5.56
N PHE A 7 -7.98 2.51 4.39
CA PHE A 7 -7.22 3.71 4.03
C PHE A 7 -7.53 4.89 4.95
N ASP A 8 -8.80 5.06 5.31
CA ASP A 8 -9.21 6.06 6.31
C ASP A 8 -8.57 5.76 7.68
N ALA A 9 -8.57 4.50 8.11
CA ALA A 9 -7.95 4.08 9.37
C ALA A 9 -6.41 4.22 9.37
N LEU A 10 -5.78 4.15 8.19
CA LEU A 10 -4.36 4.41 7.99
C LEU A 10 -4.02 5.91 7.92
N GLY A 11 -5.03 6.77 7.88
CA GLY A 11 -4.90 8.22 7.76
C GLY A 11 -4.57 8.70 6.35
N LEU A 12 -4.87 7.92 5.32
CA LEU A 12 -4.65 8.36 3.93
C LEU A 12 -5.71 9.37 3.52
N THR A 13 -5.28 10.55 3.09
CA THR A 13 -6.19 11.55 2.53
C THR A 13 -6.68 11.14 1.15
N ILE A 14 -7.82 11.71 0.72
CA ILE A 14 -8.34 11.51 -0.64
C ILE A 14 -7.32 11.91 -1.72
N GLU A 15 -6.50 12.93 -1.47
CA GLU A 15 -5.43 13.36 -2.37
C GLU A 15 -4.38 12.26 -2.53
N THR A 16 -3.92 11.68 -1.42
CA THR A 16 -2.94 10.59 -1.46
C THR A 16 -3.51 9.32 -2.09
N VAL A 17 -4.77 8.98 -1.83
CA VAL A 17 -5.43 7.84 -2.49
C VAL A 17 -5.53 8.06 -4.00
N ASN A 18 -5.90 9.27 -4.44
CA ASN A 18 -5.94 9.61 -5.86
C ASN A 18 -4.55 9.52 -6.50
N GLN A 19 -3.52 10.00 -5.80
CA GLN A 19 -2.14 9.90 -6.28
C GLN A 19 -1.68 8.44 -6.36
N LEU A 20 -2.01 7.60 -5.38
CA LEU A 20 -1.72 6.17 -5.39
C LEU A 20 -2.33 5.48 -6.62
N ILE A 21 -3.60 5.79 -6.94
CA ILE A 21 -4.27 5.26 -8.13
C ILE A 21 -3.60 5.77 -9.42
N ALA A 22 -3.15 7.04 -9.44
CA ALA A 22 -2.42 7.59 -10.58
C ALA A 22 -1.06 6.90 -10.77
N ASP A 23 -0.33 6.63 -9.69
CA ASP A 23 0.96 5.93 -9.71
C ASP A 23 0.80 4.49 -10.22
N MET A 24 -0.29 3.80 -9.84
CA MET A 24 -0.61 2.47 -10.38
C MET A 24 -0.88 2.52 -11.89
N LYS A 25 -1.62 3.52 -12.37
CA LYS A 25 -1.85 3.71 -13.82
C LYS A 25 -0.55 4.00 -14.55
N LEU A 26 0.32 4.82 -13.98
CA LEU A 26 1.63 5.13 -14.55
C LEU A 26 2.52 3.87 -14.61
N TYR A 27 2.55 3.08 -13.55
CA TYR A 27 3.25 1.80 -13.53
C TYR A 27 2.77 0.87 -14.65
N ASN A 28 1.45 0.69 -14.79
CA ASN A 28 0.88 -0.16 -15.84
C ASN A 28 1.18 0.35 -17.25
N PHE A 29 1.24 1.68 -17.42
CA PHE A 29 1.64 2.29 -18.68
C PHE A 29 3.12 2.01 -19.01
N GLN A 30 3.99 2.02 -18.01
CA GLN A 30 5.43 1.74 -18.15
C GLN A 30 5.74 0.24 -18.29
N HIS A 31 4.87 -0.62 -17.75
CA HIS A 31 5.04 -2.08 -17.68
C HIS A 31 3.82 -2.84 -18.25
N PRO A 32 3.50 -2.66 -19.54
CA PRO A 32 2.32 -3.28 -20.16
C PRO A 32 2.35 -4.81 -20.15
N GLU A 33 3.52 -5.42 -20.02
CA GLU A 33 3.72 -6.87 -19.94
C GLU A 33 3.31 -7.48 -18.60
N LYS A 34 3.21 -6.67 -17.54
CA LYS A 34 2.90 -7.10 -16.17
C LYS A 34 2.00 -6.07 -15.48
N PRO A 35 0.75 -5.91 -15.93
CA PRO A 35 -0.15 -4.94 -15.35
C PRO A 35 -0.53 -5.32 -13.92
N MET A 36 -0.54 -4.32 -13.04
CA MET A 36 -1.08 -4.38 -11.70
C MET A 36 -2.57 -4.04 -11.73
N SER A 37 -3.40 -4.80 -11.01
CA SER A 37 -4.80 -4.43 -10.81
C SER A 37 -4.89 -3.07 -10.09
N LEU A 38 -5.81 -2.21 -10.52
CA LEU A 38 -6.08 -0.96 -9.81
C LEU A 38 -6.84 -1.25 -8.50
N ILE A 39 -6.65 -0.38 -7.51
CA ILE A 39 -7.43 -0.45 -6.26
C ILE A 39 -8.89 -0.11 -6.54
N ASN A 40 -9.78 -0.96 -6.03
CA ASN A 40 -11.21 -0.67 -5.92
C ASN A 40 -11.55 -0.40 -4.45
N LEU A 41 -11.89 0.84 -4.11
CA LEU A 41 -12.10 1.28 -2.73
C LEU A 41 -13.29 0.59 -2.05
N ASP A 42 -14.27 0.15 -2.84
CA ASP A 42 -15.47 -0.58 -2.36
C ASP A 42 -15.24 -2.10 -2.25
N ALA A 43 -14.07 -2.60 -2.67
CA ALA A 43 -13.71 -4.00 -2.51
C ALA A 43 -13.29 -4.32 -1.07
N ASP A 44 -13.33 -5.60 -0.74
CA ASP A 44 -12.88 -6.10 0.56
C ASP A 44 -11.34 -6.06 0.64
N ILE A 45 -10.81 -5.86 1.85
CA ILE A 45 -9.36 -5.72 2.10
C ILE A 45 -8.53 -6.96 1.66
N ASP A 46 -9.14 -8.15 1.63
CA ASP A 46 -8.58 -9.40 1.11
C ASP A 46 -8.29 -9.40 -0.39
N THR A 47 -8.85 -8.44 -1.13
CA THR A 47 -8.56 -8.27 -2.54
C THR A 47 -7.30 -7.44 -2.83
N VAL A 48 -6.67 -6.84 -1.81
CA VAL A 48 -5.42 -6.08 -1.98
C VAL A 48 -4.29 -7.04 -2.36
N ALA A 49 -3.72 -6.85 -3.55
CA ALA A 49 -2.68 -7.71 -4.08
C ALA A 49 -1.30 -7.34 -3.53
N MET A 50 -0.43 -8.34 -3.36
CA MET A 50 0.96 -8.11 -2.92
C MET A 50 1.76 -7.18 -3.86
N SER A 51 1.43 -7.17 -5.15
CA SER A 51 2.04 -6.27 -6.13
C SER A 51 1.73 -4.79 -5.86
N GLN A 52 0.61 -4.49 -5.17
CA GLN A 52 0.21 -3.13 -4.82
C GLN A 52 0.92 -2.60 -3.56
N MET A 53 1.46 -3.49 -2.71
CA MET A 53 2.05 -3.15 -1.42
C MET A 53 3.20 -2.13 -1.48
N PRO A 54 4.12 -2.15 -2.47
CA PRO A 54 5.15 -1.11 -2.58
C PRO A 54 4.53 0.29 -2.73
N LEU A 55 3.48 0.44 -3.54
CA LEU A 55 2.84 1.73 -3.78
C LEU A 55 2.02 2.17 -2.57
N ILE A 56 1.28 1.24 -1.96
CA ILE A 56 0.54 1.50 -0.71
C ILE A 56 1.52 1.93 0.41
N GLY A 57 2.63 1.21 0.56
CA GLY A 57 3.66 1.54 1.56
C GLY A 57 4.25 2.93 1.36
N ARG A 58 4.54 3.33 0.12
CA ARG A 58 4.98 4.69 -0.19
C ARG A 58 3.92 5.74 0.10
N ALA A 59 2.65 5.46 -0.21
CA ALA A 59 1.54 6.38 0.08
C ALA A 59 1.41 6.63 1.60
N ILE A 60 1.44 5.57 2.41
CA ILE A 60 1.42 5.66 3.87
C ILE A 60 2.65 6.41 4.39
N ALA A 61 3.83 6.11 3.84
CA ALA A 61 5.07 6.76 4.24
C ALA A 61 5.04 8.27 3.96
N LYS A 62 4.51 8.68 2.80
CA LYS A 62 4.33 10.08 2.42
C LYS A 62 3.44 10.82 3.41
N GLU A 63 2.27 10.27 3.73
CA GLU A 63 1.34 10.88 4.71
C GLU A 63 1.96 11.02 6.10
N ARG A 64 2.81 10.06 6.48
CA ARG A 64 3.48 10.06 7.79
C ARG A 64 4.82 10.81 7.81
N GLY A 65 5.22 11.44 6.70
CA GLY A 65 6.51 12.13 6.59
C GLY A 65 7.72 11.21 6.83
N ARG A 66 7.61 9.93 6.42
CA ARG A 66 8.61 8.90 6.71
C ARG A 66 9.41 8.52 5.47
N GLU A 67 10.73 8.63 5.56
CA GLU A 67 11.63 8.30 4.44
C GLU A 67 12.25 6.89 4.55
N PHE A 68 12.29 6.33 5.76
CA PHE A 68 12.97 5.07 6.07
C PHE A 68 12.05 4.10 6.84
N LEU A 69 12.19 2.81 6.57
CA LEU A 69 11.47 1.74 7.27
C LEU A 69 11.92 1.60 8.73
N ASP A 70 13.19 1.90 9.01
CA ASP A 70 13.82 1.78 10.33
C ASP A 70 14.24 3.16 10.89
N GLU A 71 14.46 3.19 12.20
CA GLU A 71 14.94 4.39 12.91
C GLU A 71 16.42 4.67 12.63
N GLU A 72 17.17 3.63 12.30
CA GLU A 72 18.60 3.68 11.97
C GLU A 72 18.88 4.29 10.58
N LYS A 73 17.83 4.61 9.80
CA LYS A 73 17.90 5.19 8.45
C LYS A 73 18.69 4.35 7.45
N LYS A 74 18.66 3.02 7.58
CA LYS A 74 19.37 2.09 6.69
C LYS A 74 18.49 1.50 5.61
N GLN A 75 17.17 1.59 5.77
CA GLN A 75 16.21 0.98 4.84
C GLN A 75 15.30 2.05 4.21
N PRO A 76 15.75 2.73 3.13
CA PRO A 76 14.95 3.76 2.46
C PRO A 76 13.68 3.19 1.85
N LEU A 77 12.56 3.91 1.98
CA LEU A 77 11.24 3.50 1.48
C LEU A 77 11.02 3.80 0.00
N HIS A 78 11.97 4.45 -0.68
CA HIS A 78 11.91 4.57 -2.15
C HIS A 78 12.23 3.25 -2.86
N PHE A 79 12.91 2.31 -2.19
CA PHE A 79 13.13 0.96 -2.73
C PHE A 79 11.87 0.09 -2.55
N ASP A 80 11.44 -0.56 -3.63
CA ASP A 80 10.22 -1.38 -3.65
C ASP A 80 10.19 -2.43 -2.55
N THR A 81 11.30 -3.14 -2.29
CA THR A 81 11.37 -4.19 -1.26
C THR A 81 11.06 -3.63 0.14
N ASN A 82 11.55 -2.44 0.47
CA ASN A 82 11.33 -1.83 1.78
C ASN A 82 9.91 -1.24 1.87
N ALA A 83 9.46 -0.58 0.80
CA ALA A 83 8.10 -0.07 0.70
C ALA A 83 7.06 -1.19 0.82
N MET A 84 7.31 -2.34 0.18
CA MET A 84 6.47 -3.53 0.26
C MET A 84 6.35 -4.05 1.69
N ARG A 85 7.49 -4.20 2.38
CA ARG A 85 7.51 -4.60 3.80
C ARG A 85 6.72 -3.62 4.66
N TYR A 86 6.91 -2.32 4.42
CA TYR A 86 6.21 -1.29 5.17
C TYR A 86 4.69 -1.33 4.93
N GLY A 87 4.27 -1.35 3.67
CA GLY A 87 2.87 -1.47 3.28
C GLY A 87 2.23 -2.71 3.87
N PHE A 88 2.89 -3.86 3.76
CA PHE A 88 2.42 -5.11 4.36
C PHE A 88 2.26 -4.99 5.88
N LEU A 89 3.27 -4.50 6.62
CA LEU A 89 3.20 -4.37 8.08
C LEU A 89 2.07 -3.44 8.55
N GLU A 90 1.76 -2.40 7.77
CA GLU A 90 0.69 -1.47 8.10
C GLU A 90 -0.69 -2.04 7.77
N VAL A 91 -0.85 -2.65 6.59
CA VAL A 91 -2.11 -3.22 6.12
C VAL A 91 -2.44 -4.52 6.88
N ALA A 92 -1.44 -5.33 7.25
CA ALA A 92 -1.58 -6.57 8.02
C ALA A 92 -2.39 -6.40 9.33
N LYS A 93 -2.33 -5.21 9.94
CA LYS A 93 -3.05 -4.89 11.19
C LYS A 93 -4.57 -4.92 11.05
N TYR A 94 -5.06 -4.85 9.82
CA TYR A 94 -6.49 -4.76 9.48
C TYR A 94 -7.04 -6.05 8.87
N TYR A 95 -6.18 -7.04 8.63
CA TYR A 95 -6.64 -8.40 8.33
C TYR A 95 -7.02 -9.08 9.64
N ASP A 96 -8.16 -9.75 9.62
CA ASP A 96 -8.62 -10.53 10.76
C ASP A 96 -7.63 -11.67 11.01
N THR A 97 -6.88 -11.58 12.11
CA THR A 97 -5.82 -12.54 12.44
C THR A 97 -6.38 -13.90 12.86
N GLU A 98 -7.70 -14.02 13.05
CA GLU A 98 -8.37 -15.27 13.38
C GLU A 98 -8.41 -16.30 12.22
N HIS A 99 -8.10 -15.89 10.98
CA HIS A 99 -8.16 -16.77 9.79
C HIS A 99 -6.79 -17.12 9.19
N LEU A 100 -5.68 -16.64 9.76
CA LEU A 100 -4.33 -16.91 9.22
C LEU A 100 -3.69 -18.20 9.76
N PHE A 101 -4.34 -18.88 10.70
CA PHE A 101 -3.84 -20.13 11.33
C PHE A 101 -4.89 -21.24 11.45
N GLN A 102 -5.95 -21.23 10.64
CA GLN A 102 -6.90 -22.35 10.52
C GLN A 102 -6.62 -23.19 9.27
#